data_AF-A0A1G3XV09-F1
#
_entry.id   AF-A0A1G3XV09-F1
#
_cell.length_a   1.000
_cell.length_b   1.000
_cell.length_c   1.000
_cell.angle_alpha   90.00
_cell.angle_beta   90.00
_cell.angle_gamma   90.00
#
_symmetry.space_group_name_H-M   'P 1'
#
loop_
_entity.id
_entity.type
_entity.pdbx_description
1 polymer ?
#
loop_
_entity_poly.entity_id
_entity_poly.type
_entity_poly.pdbx_seq_one_letter_code
_entity_poly.pdbx_strand_id
1 'polypeptide(L)'
;MQLIELKKWAYIGIAVIITVVAVVAVGVLLSQNNNNNAEPQQQWVGYANPITSDIGGKYNATLILMARLGDYNSGDIEYTRNNVTIRGYYFSAFEPALQYLKSSTPENSTVLSWWDYGNMIVGYSERNVIATNPSPSLLKSITNTSANVKTDSEEKLQDIAKALATTDPQETISIMKKYNARYIYVANGPLGDEGKANWILTESGIPTDNLSDYWSDGKLMNKAFNTVIYKILHEQDIPGLQPVFRDANNRIYRVTD
;
A
#
# COMPACT_ATOMS: atom_id res chain seq x y z
N MET A 1 -20.50 13.65 35.37
CA MET A 1 -20.68 13.24 33.96
C MET A 1 -19.67 14.01 33.13
N GLN A 2 -18.46 13.46 32.96
CA GLN A 2 -17.38 14.11 32.22
C GLN A 2 -17.57 13.84 30.72
N LEU A 3 -17.73 14.90 29.94
CA LEU A 3 -17.67 14.83 28.48
C LEU A 3 -16.24 14.42 28.09
N ILE A 4 -16.12 13.25 27.47
CA ILE A 4 -14.91 12.82 26.80
C ILE A 4 -14.73 13.75 25.59
N GLU A 5 -13.72 14.62 25.66
CA GLU A 5 -13.24 15.36 24.49
C GLU A 5 -12.79 14.35 23.42
N LEU A 6 -13.61 14.19 22.38
CA LEU A 6 -13.16 13.58 21.13
C LEU A 6 -12.05 14.48 20.55
N LYS A 7 -10.80 14.13 20.83
CA LYS A 7 -9.64 14.65 20.10
C LYS A 7 -9.92 14.49 18.60
N LYS A 8 -9.80 15.60 17.86
CA LYS A 8 -9.89 15.65 16.39
C LYS A 8 -8.75 14.84 15.80
N TRP A 9 -8.95 13.54 15.62
CA TRP A 9 -8.07 12.70 14.80
C TRP A 9 -8.31 13.09 13.33
N ALA A 10 -7.34 13.77 12.72
CA ALA A 10 -7.30 13.95 11.28
C ALA A 10 -7.19 12.55 10.65
N TYR A 11 -8.31 12.10 10.08
CA TYR A 11 -8.55 10.72 9.69
C TYR A 11 -7.74 10.37 8.43
N ILE A 12 -6.78 9.44 8.53
CA ILE A 12 -6.09 8.80 7.38
C ILE A 12 -6.61 7.35 7.18
N GLY A 13 -7.85 7.08 7.60
CA GLY A 13 -8.56 5.82 7.31
C GLY A 13 -9.33 5.84 5.98
N ILE A 14 -9.19 6.89 5.17
CA ILE A 14 -10.07 7.11 4.00
C ILE A 14 -9.79 6.09 2.88
N ALA A 15 -8.53 5.70 2.66
CA ALA A 15 -8.18 4.67 1.68
C ALA A 15 -8.73 3.29 2.08
N VAL A 16 -8.68 2.95 3.37
CA VAL A 16 -9.23 1.68 3.88
C VAL A 16 -10.75 1.63 3.66
N ILE A 17 -11.47 2.72 3.92
CA ILE A 17 -12.93 2.75 3.75
C ILE A 17 -13.31 2.64 2.27
N ILE A 18 -12.65 3.37 1.36
CA ILE A 18 -13.05 3.40 -0.06
C ILE A 18 -12.66 2.10 -0.79
N THR A 19 -11.44 1.58 -0.57
CA THR A 19 -10.99 0.33 -1.21
C THR A 19 -11.77 -0.87 -0.67
N VAL A 20 -12.08 -0.92 0.63
CA VAL A 20 -12.88 -2.02 1.21
C VAL A 20 -14.34 -1.96 0.75
N VAL A 21 -14.96 -0.78 0.62
CA VAL A 21 -16.33 -0.66 0.10
C VAL A 21 -16.41 -1.09 -1.37
N ALA A 22 -15.43 -0.72 -2.20
CA ALA A 22 -15.41 -1.11 -3.62
C ALA A 22 -15.19 -2.62 -3.80
N VAL A 23 -14.27 -3.22 -3.03
CA VAL A 23 -13.99 -4.68 -3.10
C VAL A 23 -15.14 -5.49 -2.52
N VAL A 24 -15.84 -5.00 -1.49
CA VAL A 24 -17.07 -5.62 -0.97
C VAL A 24 -18.22 -5.56 -1.97
N ALA A 25 -18.41 -4.44 -2.69
CA ALA A 25 -19.42 -4.37 -3.74
C ALA A 25 -19.18 -5.43 -4.83
N VAL A 26 -17.93 -5.58 -5.27
CA VAL A 26 -17.54 -6.59 -6.28
C VAL A 26 -17.62 -8.02 -5.72
N GLY A 27 -17.16 -8.27 -4.49
CA GLY A 27 -17.22 -9.58 -3.85
C GLY A 27 -18.65 -10.04 -3.55
N VAL A 28 -19.53 -9.15 -3.09
CA VAL A 28 -20.95 -9.45 -2.83
C VAL A 28 -21.70 -9.69 -4.14
N LEU A 29 -21.41 -8.92 -5.20
CA LEU A 29 -22.00 -9.14 -6.54
C LEU A 29 -21.55 -10.46 -7.18
N LEU A 30 -20.30 -10.90 -6.95
CA LEU A 30 -19.77 -12.16 -7.47
C LEU A 30 -20.15 -13.38 -6.61
N SER A 31 -20.35 -13.20 -5.30
CA SER A 31 -20.72 -14.27 -4.36
C SER A 31 -22.20 -14.67 -4.44
N GLN A 32 -23.07 -13.86 -5.02
CA GLN A 32 -24.49 -14.22 -5.19
C GLN A 32 -24.74 -15.30 -6.25
N ASN A 33 -23.71 -15.81 -6.93
CA ASN A 33 -23.87 -16.68 -8.09
C ASN A 33 -23.23 -18.07 -8.01
N ASN A 34 -22.74 -18.55 -6.85
CA ASN A 34 -22.23 -19.93 -6.76
C ASN A 34 -22.38 -20.61 -5.38
N ASN A 35 -22.66 -21.91 -5.44
CA ASN A 35 -23.17 -22.80 -4.40
C ASN A 35 -22.21 -23.17 -3.24
N ASN A 36 -22.79 -23.26 -2.03
CA ASN A 36 -22.65 -24.31 -0.99
C ASN A 36 -21.27 -24.83 -0.56
N ASN A 37 -20.25 -23.99 -0.43
CA ASN A 37 -19.17 -24.24 0.54
C ASN A 37 -19.08 -23.02 1.45
N ALA A 38 -19.30 -23.21 2.76
CA ALA A 38 -19.27 -22.12 3.73
C ALA A 38 -17.84 -21.56 3.81
N GLU A 39 -17.55 -20.53 3.02
CA GLU A 39 -16.36 -19.72 3.18
C GLU A 39 -16.33 -19.11 4.59
N PRO A 40 -15.14 -18.94 5.18
CA PRO A 40 -15.00 -18.32 6.49
C PRO A 40 -15.70 -16.96 6.49
N GLN A 41 -16.79 -16.87 7.27
CA GLN A 41 -17.57 -15.64 7.38
C GLN A 41 -16.66 -14.49 7.81
N GLN A 42 -16.71 -13.37 7.08
CA GLN A 42 -16.04 -12.13 7.46
C GLN A 42 -16.54 -11.70 8.84
N GLN A 43 -15.73 -11.92 9.88
CA GLN A 43 -16.06 -11.54 11.23
C GLN A 43 -15.50 -10.14 11.51
N TRP A 44 -16.40 -9.17 11.61
CA TRP A 44 -16.05 -7.80 11.95
C TRP A 44 -15.95 -7.66 13.48
N VAL A 45 -14.74 -7.42 13.99
CA VAL A 45 -14.55 -6.78 15.30
C VAL A 45 -14.74 -5.28 15.07
N GLY A 46 -16.00 -4.84 15.02
CA GLY A 46 -16.33 -3.46 14.66
C GLY A 46 -15.54 -2.42 15.47
N TYR A 47 -15.36 -1.22 14.89
CA TYR A 47 -14.59 -0.08 15.44
C TYR A 47 -14.86 0.26 16.91
N ALA A 48 -15.98 -0.19 17.48
CA ALA A 48 -16.31 -0.02 18.89
C ALA A 48 -15.35 -0.76 19.83
N ASN A 49 -14.80 -1.91 19.42
CA ASN A 49 -13.92 -2.74 20.25
C ASN A 49 -12.73 -3.30 19.44
N PRO A 50 -11.80 -2.44 18.98
CA PRO A 50 -10.63 -2.89 18.24
C PRO A 50 -9.72 -3.75 19.12
N ILE A 51 -9.07 -4.76 18.53
CA ILE A 51 -8.02 -5.53 19.21
C ILE A 51 -6.72 -4.76 19.05
N THR A 52 -6.08 -4.40 20.16
CA THR A 52 -4.77 -3.75 20.15
C THR A 52 -3.65 -4.74 20.41
N SER A 53 -2.54 -4.58 19.69
CA SER A 53 -1.33 -5.41 19.86
C SER A 53 -0.10 -4.51 19.81
N ASP A 54 0.59 -4.38 20.93
CA ASP A 54 1.87 -3.67 20.99
C ASP A 54 2.96 -4.51 20.32
N ILE A 55 3.60 -3.95 19.30
CA ILE A 55 4.69 -4.59 18.55
C ILE A 55 6.04 -3.90 18.84
N GLY A 56 6.06 -2.88 19.70
CA GLY A 56 7.25 -2.21 20.21
C GLY A 56 8.14 -1.61 19.12
N GLY A 57 9.45 -1.81 19.26
CA GLY A 57 10.44 -1.35 18.29
C GLY A 57 10.84 0.12 18.42
N LYS A 58 11.58 0.62 17.44
CA LYS A 58 12.16 1.99 17.43
C LYS A 58 11.13 3.10 17.60
N TYR A 59 9.90 2.88 17.14
CA TYR A 59 8.83 3.86 17.16
C TYR A 59 7.67 3.52 18.10
N ASN A 60 7.86 2.51 18.97
CA ASN A 60 6.83 2.02 19.91
C ASN A 60 5.48 1.80 19.22
N ALA A 61 5.49 0.97 18.17
CA ALA A 61 4.34 0.80 17.29
C ALA A 61 3.29 -0.13 17.90
N THR A 62 2.02 0.18 17.65
CA THR A 62 0.85 -0.60 18.08
C THR A 62 -0.05 -0.88 16.88
N LEU A 63 -0.50 -2.12 16.75
CA LEU A 63 -1.52 -2.52 15.77
C LEU A 63 -2.90 -2.36 16.38
N ILE A 64 -3.84 -1.82 15.62
CA ILE A 64 -5.25 -1.61 15.99
C ILE A 64 -6.10 -2.38 14.98
N LEU A 65 -6.43 -3.64 15.29
CA LEU A 65 -7.12 -4.57 14.39
C LEU A 65 -8.64 -4.38 14.47
N MET A 66 -9.28 -4.22 13.32
CA MET A 66 -10.69 -3.77 13.19
C MET A 66 -11.53 -4.66 12.27
N ALA A 67 -10.91 -5.54 11.50
CA ALA A 67 -11.62 -6.44 10.61
C ALA A 67 -10.83 -7.73 10.41
N ARG A 68 -11.54 -8.82 10.11
CA ARG A 68 -10.97 -10.07 9.64
C ARG A 68 -11.49 -10.37 8.23
N LEU A 69 -10.57 -10.50 7.27
CA LEU A 69 -10.80 -10.82 5.87
C LEU A 69 -10.19 -12.20 5.58
N GLY A 70 -11.02 -13.25 5.66
CA GLY A 70 -10.55 -14.64 5.63
C GLY A 70 -9.61 -14.94 6.79
N ASP A 71 -8.38 -15.32 6.49
CA ASP A 71 -7.34 -15.62 7.48
C ASP A 71 -6.56 -14.39 7.97
N TYR A 72 -6.81 -13.22 7.38
CA TYR A 72 -6.04 -12.01 7.65
C TYR A 72 -6.82 -10.99 8.44
N ASN A 73 -6.14 -10.36 9.40
CA ASN A 73 -6.61 -9.16 10.07
C ASN A 73 -6.24 -7.91 9.28
N SER A 74 -7.14 -6.93 9.28
CA SER A 74 -6.96 -5.58 8.74
C SER A 74 -7.25 -4.55 9.83
N GLY A 75 -6.57 -3.42 9.77
CA GLY A 75 -6.77 -2.34 10.70
C GLY A 75 -5.78 -1.23 10.46
N ASP A 76 -5.28 -0.65 11.54
CA ASP A 76 -4.28 0.40 11.51
C ASP A 76 -3.02 0.02 12.26
N ILE A 77 -1.94 0.71 11.92
CA ILE A 77 -0.72 0.79 12.71
C ILE A 77 -0.57 2.22 13.21
N GLU A 78 -0.32 2.36 14.50
CA GLU A 78 0.01 3.60 15.17
C GLU A 78 1.46 3.55 15.64
N TYR A 79 2.25 4.60 15.41
CA TYR A 79 3.64 4.67 15.86
C TYR A 79 4.03 6.11 16.16
N THR A 80 5.05 6.30 17.01
CA THR A 80 5.53 7.64 17.40
C THR A 80 6.91 7.91 16.81
N ARG A 81 7.02 8.99 16.03
CA ARG A 81 8.30 9.47 15.47
C ARG A 81 8.44 10.96 15.72
N ASN A 82 9.57 11.38 16.29
CA ASN A 82 9.86 12.77 16.63
C ASN A 82 8.74 13.42 17.49
N ASN A 83 8.26 12.69 18.51
CA ASN A 83 7.15 13.09 19.39
C ASN A 83 5.80 13.33 18.69
N VAL A 84 5.62 12.81 17.46
CA VAL A 84 4.37 12.84 16.73
C VAL A 84 3.85 11.43 16.56
N THR A 85 2.64 11.18 17.04
CA THR A 85 1.89 9.94 16.80
C THR A 85 1.34 9.96 15.38
N ILE A 86 1.66 8.94 14.61
CA ILE A 86 1.26 8.77 13.22
C ILE A 86 0.46 7.48 13.12
N ARG A 87 -0.60 7.50 12.31
CA ARG A 87 -1.48 6.36 12.07
C ARG A 87 -1.53 6.08 10.57
N GLY A 88 -1.54 4.82 10.19
CA GLY A 88 -1.72 4.40 8.79
C GLY A 88 -2.31 3.00 8.69
N TYR A 89 -2.56 2.58 7.45
CA TYR A 89 -3.16 1.28 7.16
C TYR A 89 -2.26 0.11 7.57
N TYR A 90 -2.88 -0.96 8.07
CA TYR A 90 -2.23 -2.24 8.33
C TYR A 90 -3.05 -3.41 7.79
N PHE A 91 -2.35 -4.38 7.20
CA PHE A 91 -2.93 -5.65 6.78
C PHE A 91 -1.97 -6.79 7.07
N SER A 92 -2.40 -7.76 7.88
CA SER A 92 -1.54 -8.85 8.34
C SER A 92 -1.02 -9.77 7.22
N ALA A 93 -1.67 -9.80 6.05
CA ALA A 93 -1.14 -10.54 4.89
C ALA A 93 0.22 -9.98 4.40
N PHE A 94 0.53 -8.73 4.76
CA PHE A 94 1.76 -8.03 4.41
C PHE A 94 2.86 -8.22 5.47
N GLU A 95 2.52 -8.78 6.63
CA GLU A 95 3.41 -8.94 7.77
C GLU A 95 4.72 -9.68 7.45
N PRO A 96 4.72 -10.82 6.71
CA PRO A 96 5.97 -11.51 6.39
C PRO A 96 6.98 -10.64 5.62
N ALA A 97 6.48 -9.83 4.67
CA ALA A 97 7.31 -8.91 3.90
C ALA A 97 7.80 -7.73 4.75
N LEU A 98 6.95 -7.19 5.63
CA LEU A 98 7.33 -6.16 6.58
C LEU A 98 8.42 -6.66 7.55
N GLN A 99 8.29 -7.89 8.03
CA GLN A 99 9.28 -8.54 8.89
C GLN A 99 10.60 -8.80 8.15
N TYR A 100 10.54 -9.20 6.87
CA TYR A 100 11.73 -9.32 6.03
C TYR A 100 12.47 -7.97 5.90
N LEU A 101 11.76 -6.88 5.58
CA LEU A 101 12.36 -5.55 5.55
C LEU A 101 13.03 -5.19 6.87
N LYS A 102 12.39 -5.49 8.01
CA LYS A 102 12.92 -5.20 9.35
C LYS A 102 14.20 -5.96 9.68
N SER A 103 14.26 -7.24 9.33
CA SER A 103 15.31 -8.17 9.80
C SER A 103 16.44 -8.38 8.79
N SER A 104 16.18 -8.16 7.51
CA SER A 104 17.07 -8.59 6.41
C SER A 104 17.56 -7.44 5.53
N THR A 105 17.27 -6.18 5.91
CA THR A 105 17.79 -4.98 5.20
C THR A 105 18.50 -4.05 6.17
N PRO A 106 19.44 -3.19 5.72
CA PRO A 106 20.04 -2.17 6.58
C PRO A 106 19.01 -1.22 7.19
N GLU A 107 19.17 -0.82 8.46
CA GLU A 107 18.21 0.07 9.16
C GLU A 107 17.98 1.41 8.47
N ASN A 108 18.99 1.95 7.79
CA ASN A 108 18.91 3.22 7.07
C ASN A 108 18.35 3.10 5.65
N SER A 109 17.89 1.91 5.24
CA SER A 109 17.38 1.68 3.89
C SER A 109 16.11 2.50 3.62
N THR A 110 16.01 3.05 2.42
CA THR A 110 14.79 3.63 1.87
C THR A 110 14.12 2.65 0.91
N VAL A 111 12.81 2.52 1.04
CA VAL A 111 11.96 1.64 0.22
C VAL A 111 11.09 2.50 -0.70
N LEU A 112 11.06 2.15 -1.99
CA LEU A 112 10.07 2.62 -2.95
C LEU A 112 8.83 1.74 -2.82
N SER A 113 7.68 2.33 -2.54
CA SER A 113 6.39 1.63 -2.47
C SER A 113 5.29 2.61 -2.85
N TRP A 114 4.10 2.10 -3.19
CA TRP A 114 2.91 2.94 -3.18
C TRP A 114 2.68 3.53 -1.79
N TRP A 115 2.06 4.72 -1.72
CA TRP A 115 1.99 5.52 -0.50
C TRP A 115 1.15 4.86 0.60
N ASP A 116 0.14 4.08 0.23
CA ASP A 116 -0.74 3.34 1.16
C ASP A 116 0.05 2.51 2.17
N TYR A 117 1.19 1.96 1.74
CA TYR A 117 2.05 1.07 2.53
C TYR A 117 3.10 1.82 3.34
N GLY A 118 3.32 3.10 3.06
CA GLY A 118 4.45 3.83 3.62
C GLY A 118 4.43 3.86 5.15
N ASN A 119 3.25 4.08 5.75
CA ASN A 119 3.13 4.10 7.20
C ASN A 119 3.34 2.73 7.85
N MET A 120 2.90 1.62 7.23
CA MET A 120 3.21 0.29 7.78
C MET A 120 4.67 -0.10 7.62
N ILE A 121 5.34 0.30 6.52
CA ILE A 121 6.78 0.06 6.37
C ILE A 121 7.56 0.88 7.41
N VAL A 122 7.19 2.14 7.67
CA VAL A 122 7.85 2.95 8.69
C VAL A 122 7.58 2.41 10.09
N GLY A 123 6.31 2.18 10.44
CA GLY A 123 5.91 1.77 11.78
C GLY A 123 6.33 0.35 12.14
N TYR A 124 6.14 -0.61 11.22
CA TYR A 124 6.41 -2.02 11.47
C TYR A 124 7.88 -2.35 11.17
N SER A 125 8.33 -2.06 9.94
CA SER A 125 9.66 -2.44 9.45
C SER A 125 10.76 -1.48 9.87
N GLU A 126 10.43 -0.31 10.41
CA GLU A 126 11.38 0.72 10.85
C GLU A 126 12.31 1.20 9.73
N ARG A 127 11.86 1.13 8.46
CA ARG A 127 12.61 1.60 7.28
C ARG A 127 12.08 2.95 6.81
N ASN A 128 12.93 3.68 6.08
CA ASN A 128 12.49 4.88 5.41
C ASN A 128 11.68 4.51 4.16
N VAL A 129 10.78 5.40 3.75
CA VAL A 129 10.00 5.27 2.52
C VAL A 129 9.98 6.61 1.79
N ILE A 130 9.78 6.57 0.46
CA ILE A 130 9.74 7.79 -0.35
C ILE A 130 8.51 8.66 0.01
N ALA A 131 7.35 8.02 0.17
CA ALA A 131 6.10 8.67 0.55
C ALA A 131 5.33 7.84 1.60
N THR A 132 4.61 8.53 2.47
CA THR A 132 3.73 7.93 3.50
C THR A 132 2.28 8.39 3.37
N ASN A 133 2.02 9.39 2.53
CA ASN A 133 0.72 10.02 2.34
C ASN A 133 0.45 10.21 0.85
N PRO A 134 -0.81 10.39 0.43
CA PRO A 134 -1.11 10.75 -0.94
C PRO A 134 -0.59 12.16 -1.26
N SER A 135 -0.53 12.50 -2.54
CA SER A 135 -0.40 13.88 -2.97
C SER A 135 -1.73 14.64 -2.78
N PRO A 136 -1.71 15.99 -2.75
CA PRO A 136 -2.94 16.79 -2.69
C PRO A 136 -3.93 16.45 -3.81
N SER A 137 -3.45 16.28 -5.05
CA SER A 137 -4.28 15.97 -6.21
C SER A 137 -4.91 14.58 -6.11
N LEU A 138 -4.13 13.57 -5.71
CA LEU A 138 -4.59 12.20 -5.52
C LEU A 138 -5.58 12.08 -4.36
N LEU A 139 -5.32 12.78 -3.25
CA LEU A 139 -6.26 12.85 -2.13
C LEU A 139 -7.62 13.43 -2.57
N LYS A 140 -7.58 14.50 -3.38
CA LYS A 140 -8.79 15.12 -3.91
C LYS A 140 -9.54 14.18 -4.85
N SER A 141 -8.84 13.42 -5.70
CA SER A 141 -9.46 12.48 -6.65
C SER A 141 -10.10 11.27 -5.96
N ILE A 142 -9.52 10.80 -4.86
CA ILE A 142 -10.04 9.65 -4.11
C ILE A 142 -11.19 10.07 -3.19
N THR A 143 -11.07 11.20 -2.49
CA THR A 143 -11.99 11.53 -1.38
C THR A 143 -13.07 12.54 -1.75
N ASN A 144 -12.92 13.27 -2.87
CA ASN A 144 -13.73 14.46 -3.17
C ASN A 144 -13.73 15.52 -2.05
N THR A 145 -12.77 15.48 -1.12
CA THR A 145 -12.65 16.42 -0.01
C THR A 145 -11.26 17.05 0.05
N SER A 146 -11.20 18.28 0.56
CA SER A 146 -9.96 18.96 0.93
C SER A 146 -9.73 18.91 2.45
N ALA A 147 -10.04 17.76 3.08
CA ALA A 147 -9.82 17.60 4.51
C ALA A 147 -8.35 17.92 4.85
N ASN A 148 -8.10 18.44 6.05
CA ASN A 148 -6.74 18.73 6.56
C ASN A 148 -5.98 17.42 6.84
N VAL A 149 -5.76 16.64 5.79
CA VAL A 149 -4.99 15.40 5.77
C VAL A 149 -3.58 15.77 5.35
N LYS A 150 -2.59 15.21 6.04
CA LYS A 150 -1.19 15.39 5.68
C LYS A 150 -0.95 14.79 4.29
N THR A 151 -0.21 15.49 3.45
CA THR A 151 0.13 15.03 2.09
C THR A 151 1.63 15.03 1.88
N ASP A 152 2.11 14.17 0.97
CA ASP A 152 3.45 14.27 0.39
C ASP A 152 3.38 15.12 -0.91
N SER A 153 4.53 15.51 -1.47
CA SER A 153 4.54 16.36 -2.68
C SER A 153 4.03 15.60 -3.92
N GLU A 154 3.42 16.33 -4.86
CA GLU A 154 3.02 15.79 -6.17
C GLU A 154 4.19 15.08 -6.86
N GLU A 155 5.36 15.72 -6.88
CA GLU A 155 6.58 15.19 -7.48
C GLU A 155 6.96 13.80 -6.95
N LYS A 156 6.86 13.58 -5.62
CA LYS A 156 7.19 12.28 -5.03
C LYS A 156 6.24 11.18 -5.51
N LEU A 157 4.95 11.47 -5.53
CA LEU A 157 3.94 10.48 -5.93
C LEU A 157 4.03 10.18 -7.43
N GLN A 158 4.24 11.21 -8.25
CA GLN A 158 4.47 11.06 -9.69
C GLN A 158 5.74 10.25 -9.97
N ASP A 159 6.83 10.49 -9.23
CA ASP A 159 8.05 9.69 -9.37
C ASP A 159 7.82 8.23 -8.99
N ILE A 160 7.15 7.95 -7.86
CA ILE A 160 6.82 6.57 -7.46
C ILE A 160 5.97 5.90 -8.54
N ALA A 161 4.93 6.59 -9.00
CA ALA A 161 4.03 6.11 -10.03
C ALA A 161 4.76 5.79 -11.34
N LYS A 162 5.62 6.72 -11.78
CA LYS A 162 6.45 6.56 -12.99
C LYS A 162 7.43 5.40 -12.86
N ALA A 163 8.10 5.27 -11.72
CA ALA A 163 9.02 4.18 -11.45
C ALA A 163 8.34 2.80 -11.49
N LEU A 164 7.05 2.71 -11.13
CA LEU A 164 6.27 1.49 -11.21
C LEU A 164 5.68 1.26 -12.61
N ALA A 165 5.21 2.31 -13.28
CA ALA A 165 4.50 2.20 -14.55
C ALA A 165 5.40 2.24 -15.80
N THR A 166 6.66 2.64 -15.69
CA THR A 166 7.59 2.67 -16.83
C THR A 166 7.87 1.28 -17.39
N THR A 167 8.18 1.20 -18.69
CA THR A 167 8.66 -0.03 -19.34
C THR A 167 10.18 -0.15 -19.33
N ASP A 168 10.89 0.93 -18.99
CA ASP A 168 12.36 1.00 -18.90
C ASP A 168 12.83 0.87 -17.44
N PRO A 169 13.47 -0.25 -17.05
CA PRO A 169 14.00 -0.42 -15.70
C PRO A 169 15.03 0.63 -15.28
N GLN A 170 15.75 1.24 -16.23
CA GLN A 170 16.74 2.28 -15.91
C GLN A 170 16.06 3.56 -15.39
N GLU A 171 14.84 3.84 -15.83
CA GLU A 171 14.04 4.94 -15.29
C GLU A 171 13.64 4.68 -13.84
N THR A 172 13.18 3.47 -13.52
CA THR A 172 12.93 3.04 -12.13
C THR A 172 14.18 3.21 -11.27
N ILE A 173 15.33 2.71 -11.73
CA ILE A 173 16.60 2.79 -11.00
C ILE A 173 17.06 4.24 -10.80
N SER A 174 16.88 5.10 -11.82
CA SER A 174 17.19 6.53 -11.72
C SER A 174 16.35 7.23 -10.65
N ILE A 175 15.05 6.95 -10.62
CA ILE A 175 14.13 7.48 -9.59
C ILE A 175 14.50 6.93 -8.21
N MET A 176 14.82 5.63 -8.09
CA MET A 176 15.29 5.07 -6.83
C MET A 176 16.56 5.76 -6.33
N LYS A 177 17.52 6.03 -7.22
CA LYS A 177 18.76 6.77 -6.89
C LYS A 177 18.45 8.20 -6.41
N LYS A 178 17.52 8.91 -7.04
CA LYS A 178 17.07 10.25 -6.62
C LYS A 178 16.65 10.29 -5.14
N TYR A 179 16.00 9.24 -4.64
CA TYR A 179 15.54 9.15 -3.25
C TYR A 179 16.42 8.28 -2.33
N ASN A 180 17.59 7.85 -2.81
CA ASN A 180 18.44 6.88 -2.11
C ASN A 180 17.68 5.59 -1.71
N ALA A 181 16.71 5.18 -2.52
CA ALA A 181 15.97 3.94 -2.35
C ALA A 181 16.79 2.76 -2.86
N ARG A 182 16.83 1.68 -2.08
CA ARG A 182 17.54 0.44 -2.43
C ARG A 182 16.61 -0.73 -2.68
N TYR A 183 15.38 -0.64 -2.19
CA TYR A 183 14.39 -1.69 -2.26
C TYR A 183 13.09 -1.16 -2.87
N ILE A 184 12.39 -2.02 -3.60
CA ILE A 184 11.02 -1.82 -4.05
C ILE A 184 10.13 -2.80 -3.29
N TYR A 185 9.03 -2.32 -2.74
CA TYR A 185 7.97 -3.13 -2.14
C TYR A 185 6.71 -3.01 -3.00
N VAL A 186 6.16 -4.14 -3.42
CA VAL A 186 4.90 -4.24 -4.17
C VAL A 186 3.99 -5.25 -3.48
N ALA A 187 2.75 -4.84 -3.21
CA ALA A 187 1.71 -5.74 -2.71
C ALA A 187 1.00 -6.42 -3.90
N ASN A 188 0.81 -7.73 -3.83
CA ASN A 188 0.19 -8.54 -4.87
C ASN A 188 -1.32 -8.67 -4.66
N GLY A 189 -2.04 -8.89 -5.77
CA GLY A 189 -3.47 -9.20 -5.78
C GLY A 189 -4.40 -7.99 -5.67
N PRO A 190 -5.73 -8.23 -5.62
CA PRO A 190 -6.76 -7.19 -5.77
C PRO A 190 -6.82 -6.18 -4.63
N LEU A 191 -6.30 -6.52 -3.44
CA LEU A 191 -6.14 -5.59 -2.31
C LEU A 191 -4.78 -4.87 -2.32
N GLY A 192 -3.84 -5.37 -3.13
CA GLY A 192 -2.50 -4.82 -3.33
C GLY A 192 -2.44 -3.81 -4.47
N ASP A 193 -1.32 -3.79 -5.17
CA ASP A 193 -1.04 -2.83 -6.23
C ASP A 193 -1.73 -3.15 -7.55
N GLU A 194 -2.10 -4.42 -7.80
CA GLU A 194 -2.90 -4.78 -8.98
C GLU A 194 -4.27 -4.09 -8.96
N GLY A 195 -4.93 -4.09 -7.80
CA GLY A 195 -6.20 -3.39 -7.61
C GLY A 195 -6.10 -1.86 -7.58
N LYS A 196 -4.88 -1.33 -7.42
CA LYS A 196 -4.58 0.12 -7.38
C LYS A 196 -3.90 0.63 -8.63
N ALA A 197 -3.70 -0.25 -9.61
CA ALA A 197 -2.95 0.07 -10.81
C ALA A 197 -3.57 1.23 -11.59
N ASN A 198 -4.90 1.41 -11.57
CA ASN A 198 -5.53 2.58 -12.20
C ASN A 198 -4.98 3.92 -11.66
N TRP A 199 -4.83 4.06 -10.35
CA TRP A 199 -4.28 5.25 -9.70
C TRP A 199 -2.79 5.39 -9.97
N ILE A 200 -2.03 4.30 -9.88
CA ILE A 200 -0.59 4.29 -10.20
C ILE A 200 -0.35 4.72 -11.65
N LEU A 201 -1.10 4.15 -12.60
CA LEU A 201 -0.97 4.48 -14.03
C LEU A 201 -1.37 5.93 -14.30
N THR A 202 -2.45 6.42 -13.69
CA THR A 202 -2.89 7.82 -13.82
C THR A 202 -1.81 8.79 -13.31
N GLU A 203 -1.30 8.56 -12.10
CA GLU A 203 -0.26 9.41 -11.49
C GLU A 203 1.08 9.33 -12.24
N SER A 204 1.32 8.26 -13.00
CA SER A 204 2.51 8.14 -13.86
C SER A 204 2.45 9.04 -15.11
N GLY A 205 1.30 9.66 -15.38
CA GLY A 205 1.08 10.52 -16.55
C GLY A 205 0.50 9.79 -17.76
N ILE A 206 0.04 8.53 -17.62
CA ILE A 206 -0.70 7.86 -18.69
C ILE A 206 -2.05 8.58 -18.86
N PRO A 207 -2.38 9.08 -20.08
CA PRO A 207 -3.64 9.77 -20.31
C PRO A 207 -4.85 8.89 -20.01
N THR A 208 -5.88 9.46 -19.38
CA THR A 208 -7.12 8.75 -19.00
C THR A 208 -7.75 8.00 -20.17
N ASP A 209 -7.76 8.59 -21.36
CA ASP A 209 -8.34 7.98 -22.57
C ASP A 209 -7.60 6.71 -23.02
N ASN A 210 -6.36 6.51 -22.56
CA ASN A 210 -5.55 5.34 -22.84
C ASN A 210 -5.54 4.32 -21.68
N LEU A 211 -6.11 4.64 -20.51
CA LEU A 211 -6.01 3.78 -19.33
C LEU A 211 -6.64 2.40 -19.54
N SER A 212 -7.70 2.28 -20.33
CA SER A 212 -8.36 1.00 -20.64
C SER A 212 -7.44 0.00 -21.34
N ASP A 213 -6.41 0.47 -22.06
CA ASP A 213 -5.41 -0.40 -22.68
C ASP A 213 -4.37 -0.95 -21.69
N TYR A 214 -4.28 -0.33 -20.51
CA TYR A 214 -3.36 -0.70 -19.43
C TYR A 214 -4.06 -1.37 -18.25
N TRP A 215 -5.31 -1.02 -17.97
CA TRP A 215 -6.06 -1.53 -16.83
C TRP A 215 -7.57 -1.55 -17.11
N SER A 216 -8.23 -2.65 -16.77
CA SER A 216 -9.68 -2.81 -16.88
C SER A 216 -10.17 -3.80 -15.83
N ASP A 217 -11.26 -3.45 -15.14
CA ASP A 217 -11.95 -4.30 -14.17
C ASP A 217 -11.03 -4.96 -13.13
N GLY A 218 -10.12 -4.16 -12.56
CA GLY A 218 -9.19 -4.63 -11.52
C GLY A 218 -7.99 -5.42 -12.03
N LYS A 219 -7.78 -5.48 -13.35
CA LYS A 219 -6.70 -6.26 -13.97
C LYS A 219 -5.83 -5.40 -14.86
N LEU A 220 -4.53 -5.72 -14.87
CA LEU A 220 -3.57 -5.17 -15.83
C LEU A 220 -3.80 -5.78 -17.22
N MET A 221 -3.73 -4.93 -18.24
CA MET A 221 -4.02 -5.26 -19.64
C MET A 221 -2.74 -5.27 -20.49
N ASN A 222 -2.86 -5.62 -21.77
CA ASN A 222 -1.71 -5.89 -22.65
C ASN A 222 -0.64 -4.79 -22.67
N LYS A 223 -1.01 -3.50 -22.67
CA LYS A 223 0.01 -2.43 -22.65
C LYS A 223 0.76 -2.34 -21.32
N ALA A 224 0.17 -2.82 -20.23
CA ALA A 224 0.81 -2.88 -18.93
C ALA A 224 1.81 -4.05 -18.79
N PHE A 225 1.79 -5.06 -19.67
CA PHE A 225 2.61 -6.27 -19.49
C PHE A 225 4.12 -6.02 -19.50
N ASN A 226 4.55 -4.91 -20.12
CA ASN A 226 5.96 -4.53 -20.16
C ASN A 226 6.38 -3.57 -19.05
N THR A 227 5.43 -3.11 -18.23
CA THR A 227 5.69 -2.17 -17.14
C THR A 227 6.43 -2.86 -16.00
N VAL A 228 7.21 -2.10 -15.23
CA VAL A 228 7.98 -2.64 -14.11
C VAL A 228 7.07 -3.24 -13.04
N ILE A 229 5.93 -2.62 -12.74
CA ILE A 229 4.96 -3.15 -11.77
C ILE A 229 4.41 -4.50 -12.19
N TYR A 230 4.05 -4.67 -13.47
CA TYR A 230 3.60 -5.96 -13.99
C TYR A 230 4.70 -7.01 -13.88
N LYS A 231 5.93 -6.68 -14.29
CA LYS A 231 7.07 -7.58 -14.20
C LYS A 231 7.34 -8.02 -12.76
N ILE A 232 7.21 -7.11 -11.78
CA ILE A 232 7.36 -7.43 -10.35
C ILE A 232 6.25 -8.39 -9.89
N LEU A 233 4.97 -8.07 -10.19
CA LEU A 233 3.82 -8.88 -9.79
C LEU A 233 3.87 -10.30 -10.36
N HIS A 234 4.37 -10.44 -11.60
CA HIS A 234 4.48 -11.70 -12.32
C HIS A 234 5.87 -12.34 -12.29
N GLU A 235 6.75 -11.89 -11.39
CA GLU A 235 8.08 -12.47 -11.17
C GLU A 235 8.94 -12.58 -12.44
N GLN A 236 8.79 -11.63 -13.36
CA GLN A 236 9.61 -11.55 -14.56
C GLN A 236 10.98 -10.95 -14.24
N ASP A 237 11.97 -11.27 -15.06
CA ASP A 237 13.30 -10.67 -14.97
C ASP A 237 13.26 -9.18 -15.31
N ILE A 238 13.95 -8.38 -14.49
CA ILE A 238 14.03 -6.93 -14.66
C ILE A 238 15.50 -6.52 -14.57
N PRO A 239 16.15 -6.15 -15.69
CA PRO A 239 17.54 -5.72 -15.69
C PRO A 239 17.83 -4.65 -14.61
N GLY A 240 18.79 -4.94 -13.73
CA GLY A 240 19.19 -4.04 -12.64
C GLY A 240 18.35 -4.17 -11.35
N LEU A 241 17.36 -5.07 -11.31
CA LEU A 241 16.54 -5.33 -10.12
C LEU A 241 16.49 -6.84 -9.83
N GLN A 242 16.89 -7.21 -8.62
CA GLN A 242 16.93 -8.60 -8.16
C GLN A 242 15.79 -8.88 -7.15
N PRO A 243 14.99 -9.94 -7.32
CA PRO A 243 14.03 -10.34 -6.29
C PRO A 243 14.77 -10.83 -5.05
N VAL A 244 14.37 -10.34 -3.87
CA VAL A 244 14.98 -10.70 -2.58
C VAL A 244 13.97 -11.26 -1.58
N PHE A 245 12.68 -11.07 -1.81
CA PHE A 245 11.60 -11.70 -1.05
C PHE A 245 10.37 -11.90 -1.92
N ARG A 246 9.68 -13.03 -1.72
CA ARG A 246 8.39 -13.32 -2.33
C ARG A 246 7.55 -14.22 -1.43
N ASP A 247 6.26 -13.92 -1.37
CA ASP A 247 5.23 -14.79 -0.79
C ASP A 247 3.94 -14.70 -1.65
N ALA A 248 2.80 -15.15 -1.16
CA ALA A 248 1.54 -15.04 -1.92
C ALA A 248 1.08 -13.58 -2.14
N ASN A 249 1.40 -12.67 -1.22
CA ASN A 249 0.81 -11.34 -1.10
C ASN A 249 1.79 -10.20 -1.41
N ASN A 250 3.09 -10.45 -1.53
CA ASN A 250 4.11 -9.41 -1.57
C ASN A 250 5.31 -9.80 -2.43
N ARG A 251 5.96 -8.78 -2.97
CA ARG A 251 7.22 -8.89 -3.71
C ARG A 251 8.16 -7.80 -3.21
N ILE A 252 9.42 -8.16 -2.96
CA ILE A 252 10.48 -7.18 -2.67
C ILE A 252 11.63 -7.40 -3.63
N TYR A 253 12.01 -6.32 -4.31
CA TYR A 253 13.15 -6.27 -5.21
C TYR A 253 14.22 -5.33 -4.64
N ARG A 254 15.48 -5.58 -5.00
CA ARG A 254 16.63 -4.75 -4.64
C ARG A 254 17.37 -4.32 -5.90
N VAL A 255 17.84 -3.08 -5.95
CA VAL A 255 18.74 -2.61 -7.00
C VAL A 255 20.04 -3.42 -6.95
N THR A 256 20.50 -3.91 -8.10
CA THR A 256 21.82 -4.54 -8.24
C THR A 256 22.83 -3.47 -8.65
N ASP A 257 23.98 -3.45 -7.98
CA ASP A 257 25.13 -2.62 -8.37
C ASP A 257 25.78 -3.14 -9.66
#